data_AF-A0A6G9HIS1-F1
#
_entry.id   AF-A0A6G9HIS1-F1
#
_cell.length_a   1.000
_cell.length_b   1.000
_cell.length_c   1.000
_cell.angle_alpha   90.00
_cell.angle_beta   90.00
_cell.angle_gamma   90.00
#
_symmetry.space_group_name_H-M   'P 1'
#
loop_
_entity.id
_entity.type
_entity.pdbx_description
1 polymer ?
#
loop_
_entity_poly.entity_id
_entity_poly.type
_entity_poly.pdbx_seq_one_letter_code
_entity_poly.pdbx_strand_id
1 'polypeptide(L)'
;MESYFRQIESSLPQHIFSIDLPSGFIADHPMEENYPCLRVEHVFTFEIPKLGFLFPSSYQFLKDFSIVKIDLDETTRNSFTSSYYFTEKNKIQALLKPVSKFSHKGSFGHILVIGGSLGKIGAPILSAKAALKTGSGLVTVYVPKCGYTIVQNSITEAMCLTDSEEEYLATIPESSGYQAVAIGMGIGQHNETGYNSPEMPYKQS
;
A
#
# COMPACT_ATOMS: atom_id res chain seq x y z
N MET A 1 7.89 -37.65 3.52
CA MET A 1 7.82 -36.44 2.66
C MET A 1 8.95 -35.49 3.02
N GLU A 2 9.09 -35.12 4.29
CA GLU A 2 10.23 -34.31 4.77
C GLU A 2 11.61 -34.90 4.44
N SER A 3 11.74 -36.23 4.47
CA SER A 3 12.96 -36.94 4.07
C SER A 3 13.37 -36.72 2.61
N TYR A 4 12.41 -36.54 1.70
CA TYR A 4 12.69 -36.31 0.27
C TYR A 4 13.08 -34.86 0.00
N PHE A 5 12.44 -33.89 0.65
CA PHE A 5 12.81 -32.48 0.51
C PHE A 5 14.23 -32.23 1.02
N ARG A 6 14.58 -32.81 2.17
CA ARG A 6 15.96 -32.77 2.69
C ARG A 6 16.95 -33.41 1.73
N GLN A 7 16.59 -34.50 1.05
CA GLN A 7 17.47 -35.13 0.06
C GLN A 7 17.73 -34.19 -1.13
N ILE A 8 16.68 -33.54 -1.65
CA ILE A 8 16.80 -32.55 -2.74
C ILE A 8 17.68 -31.39 -2.28
N GLU A 9 17.39 -30.78 -1.14
CA GLU A 9 18.16 -29.66 -0.59
C GLU A 9 19.63 -30.05 -0.34
N SER A 10 19.89 -31.25 0.18
CA SER A 10 21.25 -31.76 0.42
C SER A 10 22.04 -32.07 -0.85
N SER A 11 21.36 -32.24 -1.99
CA SER A 11 22.02 -32.43 -3.29
C SER A 11 22.58 -31.12 -3.88
N LEU A 12 22.37 -30.00 -3.17
CA LEU A 12 22.84 -28.65 -3.53
C LEU A 12 22.53 -28.28 -5.00
N PRO A 13 21.26 -28.42 -5.45
CA PRO A 13 20.89 -27.99 -6.79
C PRO A 13 21.10 -26.49 -6.92
N GLN A 14 21.60 -26.06 -8.07
CA GLN A 14 21.79 -24.64 -8.35
C GLN A 14 20.46 -23.89 -8.38
N HIS A 15 19.42 -24.53 -8.92
CA HIS A 15 18.06 -23.99 -9.04
C HIS A 15 17.03 -25.06 -8.74
N ILE A 16 15.97 -24.69 -8.02
CA ILE A 16 14.79 -25.53 -7.80
C ILE A 16 13.58 -24.74 -8.26
N PHE A 17 12.84 -25.31 -9.21
CA PHE A 17 11.61 -24.75 -9.74
C PHE A 17 10.44 -25.66 -9.38
N SER A 18 9.26 -25.08 -9.16
CA SER A 18 8.03 -25.86 -9.03
C SER A 18 7.03 -25.54 -10.13
N ILE A 19 6.25 -26.54 -10.48
CA ILE A 19 5.10 -26.43 -11.36
C ILE A 19 3.85 -26.43 -10.47
N ASP A 20 2.99 -25.46 -10.70
CA ASP A 20 1.76 -25.18 -9.96
C ASP A 20 1.93 -24.70 -8.52
N LEU A 21 2.53 -25.52 -7.66
CA LEU A 21 2.74 -25.30 -6.23
C LEU A 21 4.06 -25.95 -5.79
N PRO A 22 4.85 -25.35 -4.89
CA PRO A 22 5.92 -26.09 -4.23
C PRO A 22 5.34 -27.33 -3.52
N SER A 23 6.02 -28.47 -3.60
CA SER A 23 5.57 -29.68 -2.92
C SER A 23 5.50 -29.45 -1.41
N GLY A 24 4.33 -29.69 -0.81
CA GLY A 24 4.08 -29.43 0.62
C GLY A 24 3.60 -28.01 0.94
N PHE A 25 3.36 -27.17 -0.07
CA PHE A 25 2.88 -25.81 0.13
C PHE A 25 1.37 -25.76 0.43
N ILE A 26 0.96 -24.88 1.35
CA ILE A 26 -0.45 -24.65 1.68
C ILE A 26 -1.01 -23.55 0.75
N ALA A 27 -1.97 -23.91 -0.10
CA ALA A 27 -2.44 -23.03 -1.18
C ALA A 27 -3.23 -21.80 -0.69
N ASP A 28 -3.97 -21.89 0.42
CA ASP A 28 -4.96 -20.87 0.78
C ASP A 28 -4.71 -20.21 2.15
N HIS A 29 -3.64 -20.59 2.86
CA HIS A 29 -3.33 -20.09 4.20
C HIS A 29 -1.86 -19.67 4.32
N PRO A 30 -1.53 -18.81 5.30
CA PRO A 30 -0.15 -18.48 5.62
C PRO A 30 0.65 -19.74 5.99
N MET A 31 1.89 -19.81 5.52
CA MET A 31 2.82 -20.87 5.89
C MET A 31 3.37 -20.66 7.30
N GLU A 32 3.56 -21.75 8.05
CA GLU A 32 4.39 -21.78 9.25
C GLU A 32 5.88 -21.92 8.88
N GLU A 33 6.78 -21.32 9.66
CA GLU A 33 8.21 -21.23 9.33
C GLU A 33 8.90 -22.59 9.10
N ASN A 34 8.51 -23.60 9.88
CA ASN A 34 9.10 -24.94 9.81
C ASN A 34 8.19 -25.97 9.13
N TYR A 35 7.20 -25.52 8.36
CA TYR A 35 6.31 -26.44 7.67
C TYR A 35 7.10 -27.28 6.64
N PRO A 36 6.87 -28.60 6.53
CA PRO A 36 7.58 -29.45 5.59
C PRO A 36 7.13 -29.16 4.16
N CYS A 37 7.78 -28.17 3.54
CA CYS A 37 7.55 -27.70 2.18
C CYS A 37 8.89 -27.51 1.46
N LEU A 38 8.96 -27.91 0.20
CA LEU A 38 10.12 -27.70 -0.64
C LEU A 38 10.32 -26.19 -0.87
N ARG A 39 11.54 -25.70 -0.65
CA ARG A 39 11.91 -24.31 -0.95
C ARG A 39 12.33 -24.19 -2.40
N VAL A 40 11.77 -23.23 -3.11
CA VAL A 40 11.98 -23.06 -4.55
C VAL A 40 12.30 -21.61 -4.90
N GLU A 41 13.04 -21.43 -5.98
CA GLU A 41 13.36 -20.10 -6.50
C GLU A 41 12.19 -19.50 -7.26
N HIS A 42 11.50 -20.31 -8.07
CA HIS A 42 10.38 -19.85 -8.88
C HIS A 42 9.28 -20.90 -9.00
N VAL A 43 8.03 -20.44 -9.06
CA VAL A 43 6.85 -21.28 -9.31
C VAL A 43 6.20 -20.88 -10.64
N PHE A 44 5.92 -21.85 -11.50
CA PHE A 44 5.08 -21.67 -12.67
C PHE A 44 3.66 -22.13 -12.34
N THR A 45 2.79 -21.22 -11.92
CA THR A 45 1.40 -21.52 -11.53
C THR A 45 0.45 -21.34 -12.69
N PHE A 46 -0.62 -22.14 -12.75
CA PHE A 46 -1.59 -22.00 -13.82
C PHE A 46 -2.69 -21.01 -13.47
N GLU A 47 -3.01 -20.11 -14.41
CA GLU A 47 -4.22 -19.27 -14.51
C GLU A 47 -4.40 -18.21 -13.42
N ILE A 48 -4.43 -18.62 -12.16
CA ILE A 48 -4.64 -17.75 -11.00
C ILE A 48 -3.58 -18.11 -9.95
N PRO A 49 -2.90 -17.12 -9.36
CA PRO A 49 -1.97 -17.37 -8.27
C PRO A 49 -2.73 -17.85 -7.03
N LYS A 50 -2.15 -18.79 -6.29
CA LYS A 50 -2.74 -19.29 -5.05
C LYS A 50 -2.61 -18.21 -3.98
N LEU A 51 -3.63 -18.04 -3.14
CA LEU A 51 -3.65 -17.00 -2.11
C LEU A 51 -2.43 -17.09 -1.18
N GLY A 52 -2.02 -18.33 -0.89
CA GLY A 52 -0.82 -18.70 -0.15
C GLY A 52 0.45 -17.99 -0.62
N PHE A 53 0.61 -17.75 -1.93
CA PHE A 53 1.80 -17.08 -2.48
C PHE A 53 1.93 -15.62 -2.05
N LEU A 54 0.82 -14.99 -1.66
CA LEU A 54 0.75 -13.55 -1.39
C LEU A 54 0.98 -13.21 0.08
N PHE A 55 1.13 -14.21 0.95
CA PHE A 55 1.45 -13.98 2.36
C PHE A 55 2.94 -13.75 2.56
N PRO A 56 3.35 -12.82 3.43
CA PRO A 56 4.77 -12.58 3.74
C PRO A 56 5.51 -13.83 4.23
N SER A 57 4.85 -14.72 4.97
CA SER A 57 5.47 -15.94 5.50
C SER A 57 5.84 -16.96 4.40
N SER A 58 5.29 -16.82 3.21
CA SER A 58 5.54 -17.71 2.06
C SER A 58 6.84 -17.40 1.33
N TYR A 59 7.42 -16.21 1.52
CA TYR A 59 8.64 -15.77 0.84
C TYR A 59 9.85 -16.70 1.07
N GLN A 60 9.88 -17.40 2.22
CA GLN A 60 10.94 -18.36 2.52
C GLN A 60 10.80 -19.69 1.74
N PHE A 61 9.62 -19.99 1.21
CA PHE A 61 9.30 -21.22 0.48
C PHE A 61 9.28 -21.01 -1.03
N LEU A 62 8.88 -19.83 -1.50
CA LEU A 62 8.97 -19.41 -2.90
C LEU A 62 9.39 -17.95 -3.01
N LYS A 63 10.38 -17.64 -3.84
CA LYS A 63 10.85 -16.27 -3.99
C LYS A 63 10.03 -15.47 -4.99
N ASP A 64 9.59 -16.12 -6.07
CA ASP A 64 8.77 -15.51 -7.12
C ASP A 64 7.88 -16.55 -7.83
N PHE A 65 6.91 -16.07 -8.62
CA PHE A 65 6.05 -16.92 -9.43
C PHE A 65 5.66 -16.27 -10.77
N SER A 66 5.33 -17.10 -11.75
CA SER A 66 4.74 -16.68 -13.01
C SER A 66 3.43 -17.39 -13.26
N ILE A 67 2.46 -16.64 -13.77
CA ILE A 67 1.15 -17.18 -14.16
C ILE A 67 1.25 -17.67 -15.60
N VAL A 68 1.06 -18.97 -15.79
CA VAL A 68 0.99 -19.64 -17.08
C VAL A 68 -0.47 -19.81 -17.47
N LYS A 69 -0.84 -19.33 -18.66
CA LYS A 69 -2.18 -19.52 -19.22
C LYS A 69 -2.29 -20.91 -19.84
N ILE A 70 -3.39 -21.59 -19.55
CA ILE A 70 -3.74 -22.90 -20.12
C ILE A 70 -5.12 -22.86 -20.79
N ASP A 71 -5.59 -21.66 -21.11
CA ASP A 71 -6.85 -21.35 -21.79
C ASP A 71 -8.08 -21.92 -21.06
N LEU A 72 -8.13 -21.77 -19.73
CA LEU A 72 -9.37 -22.03 -18.98
C LEU A 72 -10.51 -21.15 -19.52
N ASP A 73 -11.69 -21.75 -19.70
CA ASP A 73 -12.89 -21.05 -20.14
C ASP A 73 -13.22 -19.88 -19.18
N GLU A 74 -13.22 -18.67 -19.73
CA GLU A 74 -13.43 -17.46 -18.94
C GLU A 74 -14.85 -17.40 -18.36
N THR A 75 -15.83 -17.98 -19.05
CA THR A 75 -17.22 -18.01 -18.59
C THR A 75 -17.35 -18.79 -17.29
N THR A 76 -16.78 -20.00 -17.27
CA THR A 76 -16.71 -20.87 -16.10
C THR A 76 -15.92 -20.20 -14.99
N ARG A 77 -14.75 -19.61 -15.30
CA ARG A 77 -13.92 -18.89 -14.31
C ARG A 77 -14.71 -17.74 -13.64
N ASN A 78 -15.40 -16.92 -14.44
CA ASN A 78 -16.16 -15.77 -13.96
C ASN A 78 -17.46 -16.16 -13.25
N SER A 79 -17.90 -17.42 -13.33
CA SER A 79 -19.06 -17.92 -12.59
C SER A 79 -18.76 -18.14 -11.10
N PHE A 80 -17.49 -18.30 -10.73
CA PHE A 80 -17.08 -18.45 -9.34
C PHE A 80 -17.06 -17.08 -8.64
N THR A 81 -17.60 -17.05 -7.42
CA THR A 81 -17.53 -15.88 -6.54
C THR A 81 -16.33 -16.01 -5.61
N SER A 82 -15.56 -14.94 -5.45
CA SER A 82 -14.42 -14.87 -4.52
C SER A 82 -14.44 -13.56 -3.74
N SER A 83 -13.99 -13.62 -2.48
CA SER A 83 -13.70 -12.43 -1.67
C SER A 83 -12.29 -11.88 -1.92
N TYR A 84 -11.46 -12.62 -2.67
CA TYR A 84 -10.07 -12.28 -2.96
C TYR A 84 -9.85 -12.09 -4.45
N TYR A 85 -9.09 -11.05 -4.80
CA TYR A 85 -8.77 -10.68 -6.18
C TYR A 85 -7.27 -10.38 -6.29
N PHE A 86 -6.68 -10.84 -7.40
CA PHE A 86 -5.30 -10.51 -7.73
C PHE A 86 -5.26 -9.30 -8.68
N THR A 87 -4.57 -8.24 -8.26
CA THR A 87 -4.52 -6.99 -9.02
C THR A 87 -3.46 -7.05 -10.10
N GLU A 88 -3.88 -6.99 -11.36
CA GLU A 88 -3.00 -6.96 -12.52
C GLU A 88 -2.79 -5.55 -13.09
N LYS A 89 -1.65 -5.34 -13.73
CA LYS A 89 -1.26 -4.04 -14.33
C LYS A 89 -2.30 -3.51 -15.33
N ASN A 90 -2.78 -4.35 -16.22
CA ASN A 90 -3.80 -3.99 -17.23
C ASN A 90 -5.13 -3.55 -16.58
N LYS A 91 -5.53 -4.20 -15.47
CA LYS A 91 -6.73 -3.82 -14.71
C LYS A 91 -6.56 -2.44 -14.08
N ILE A 92 -5.40 -2.17 -13.48
CA ILE A 92 -5.09 -0.83 -12.95
C ILE A 92 -5.06 0.22 -14.06
N GLN A 93 -4.46 -0.08 -15.22
CA GLN A 93 -4.43 0.85 -16.35
C GLN A 93 -5.84 1.22 -16.83
N ALA A 94 -6.78 0.27 -16.83
CA ALA A 94 -8.16 0.52 -17.22
C ALA A 94 -8.93 1.40 -16.22
N LEU A 95 -8.47 1.51 -14.97
CA LEU A 95 -9.06 2.37 -13.93
C LEU A 95 -8.55 3.82 -13.98
N LEU A 96 -7.45 4.08 -14.70
CA LEU A 96 -6.89 5.43 -14.78
C LEU A 96 -7.84 6.36 -15.54
N LYS A 97 -8.11 7.53 -14.97
CA LYS A 97 -8.99 8.53 -15.58
C LYS A 97 -8.30 9.15 -16.81
N PRO A 98 -8.95 9.17 -17.98
CA PRO A 98 -8.40 9.85 -19.14
C PRO A 98 -8.39 11.38 -18.93
N VAL A 99 -7.36 12.04 -19.44
CA VAL A 99 -7.20 13.50 -19.37
C VAL A 99 -7.83 14.13 -20.62
N SER A 100 -8.81 15.01 -20.44
CA SER A 100 -9.41 15.76 -21.55
C SER A 100 -8.56 16.96 -21.94
N LYS A 101 -8.56 17.33 -23.22
CA LYS A 101 -7.86 18.52 -23.73
C LYS A 101 -8.32 19.83 -23.10
N PHE A 102 -9.55 19.86 -22.57
CA PHE A 102 -10.15 21.04 -21.94
C PHE A 102 -10.22 20.92 -20.41
N SER A 103 -9.53 19.94 -19.82
CA SER A 103 -9.44 19.82 -18.36
C SER A 103 -8.65 20.99 -17.76
N HIS A 104 -9.07 21.41 -16.57
CA HIS A 104 -8.37 22.41 -15.75
C HIS A 104 -8.07 21.82 -14.37
N LYS A 105 -7.31 22.56 -13.54
CA LYS A 105 -6.91 22.10 -12.20
C LYS A 105 -8.08 21.60 -11.33
N GLY A 106 -9.25 22.23 -11.40
CA GLY A 106 -10.46 21.79 -10.71
C GLY A 106 -11.03 20.44 -11.19
N SER A 107 -10.76 20.05 -12.44
CA SER A 107 -11.23 18.77 -13.01
C SER A 107 -10.57 17.55 -12.35
N PHE A 108 -9.41 17.73 -11.72
CA PHE A 108 -8.63 16.67 -11.08
C PHE A 108 -8.74 16.69 -9.55
N GLY A 109 -9.67 17.49 -9.02
CA GLY A 109 -9.92 17.60 -7.59
C GLY A 109 -8.83 18.34 -6.82
N HIS A 110 -9.16 18.62 -5.57
CA HIS A 110 -8.34 19.29 -4.60
C HIS A 110 -8.21 18.41 -3.35
N ILE A 111 -6.99 18.02 -3.02
CA ILE A 111 -6.68 17.19 -1.86
C ILE A 111 -6.14 18.05 -0.72
N LEU A 112 -6.61 17.77 0.50
CA LEU A 112 -6.03 18.28 1.73
C LEU A 112 -5.18 17.19 2.41
N VAL A 113 -3.95 17.52 2.76
CA VAL A 113 -3.03 16.65 3.52
C VAL A 113 -2.81 17.24 4.90
N ILE A 114 -3.25 16.57 5.97
CA ILE A 114 -3.22 17.05 7.37
C ILE A 114 -2.22 16.21 8.17
N GLY A 115 -1.03 16.74 8.44
CA GLY A 115 -0.04 15.99 9.20
C GLY A 115 1.21 16.77 9.55
N GLY A 116 2.22 16.05 10.01
CA GLY A 116 3.47 16.62 10.48
C GLY A 116 3.45 17.06 11.94
N SER A 117 4.65 17.09 12.51
CA SER A 117 5.00 17.58 13.84
C SER A 117 6.44 18.10 13.77
N LEU A 118 6.96 18.70 14.85
CA LEU A 118 8.37 18.98 14.98
C LEU A 118 9.18 17.70 14.70
N GLY A 119 10.17 17.83 13.82
CA GLY A 119 11.00 16.72 13.34
C GLY A 119 10.35 15.75 12.35
N LYS A 120 9.06 15.91 11.99
CA LYS A 120 8.32 14.97 11.13
C LYS A 120 7.61 15.61 9.92
N ILE A 121 7.94 16.86 9.59
CA ILE A 121 7.33 17.59 8.45
C ILE A 121 7.58 16.94 7.09
N GLY A 122 8.65 16.14 6.95
CA GLY A 122 8.89 15.38 5.72
C GLY A 122 7.75 14.41 5.35
N ALA A 123 7.01 13.90 6.34
CA ALA A 123 5.94 12.93 6.12
C ALA A 123 4.76 13.49 5.30
N PRO A 124 4.12 14.61 5.67
CA PRO A 124 3.07 15.22 4.84
C PRO A 124 3.60 15.72 3.48
N ILE A 125 4.88 16.11 3.37
CA ILE A 125 5.48 16.48 2.09
C ILE A 125 5.51 15.28 1.12
N LEU A 126 5.88 14.09 1.58
CA LEU A 126 5.87 12.88 0.76
C LEU A 126 4.46 12.55 0.26
N SER A 127 3.46 12.65 1.13
CA SER A 127 2.04 12.45 0.76
C SER A 127 1.58 13.48 -0.27
N ALA A 128 1.93 14.75 -0.09
CA ALA A 128 1.58 15.82 -1.04
C ALA A 128 2.25 15.62 -2.41
N LYS A 129 3.54 15.24 -2.44
CA LYS A 129 4.25 14.90 -3.69
C LYS A 129 3.61 13.71 -4.40
N ALA A 130 3.21 12.68 -3.65
CA ALA A 130 2.51 11.53 -4.21
C ALA A 130 1.18 11.96 -4.85
N ALA A 131 0.38 12.79 -4.16
CA ALA A 131 -0.89 13.30 -4.67
C ALA A 131 -0.74 14.09 -5.98
N LEU A 132 0.24 15.00 -6.07
CA LEU A 132 0.52 15.72 -7.31
C LEU A 132 1.00 14.77 -8.41
N LYS A 133 1.91 13.85 -8.09
CA LYS A 133 2.47 12.90 -9.05
C LYS A 133 1.42 11.93 -9.62
N THR A 134 0.39 11.59 -8.85
CA THR A 134 -0.73 10.75 -9.30
C THR A 134 -1.82 11.52 -10.03
N GLY A 135 -1.65 12.83 -10.21
CA GLY A 135 -2.50 13.65 -11.08
C GLY A 135 -3.56 14.48 -10.36
N SER A 136 -3.43 14.71 -9.05
CA SER A 136 -4.31 15.66 -8.34
C SER A 136 -4.09 17.07 -8.86
N GLY A 137 -5.18 17.81 -9.11
CA GLY A 137 -5.08 19.13 -9.72
C GLY A 137 -4.67 20.25 -8.76
N LEU A 138 -5.04 20.11 -7.50
CA LEU A 138 -4.66 21.00 -6.40
C LEU A 138 -4.33 20.17 -5.16
N VAL A 139 -3.32 20.62 -4.40
CA VAL A 139 -2.97 20.04 -3.10
C VAL A 139 -2.75 21.17 -2.11
N THR A 140 -3.40 21.07 -0.96
CA THR A 140 -3.10 21.88 0.22
C THR A 140 -2.53 20.99 1.31
N VAL A 141 -1.46 21.44 1.96
CA VAL A 141 -0.87 20.77 3.12
C VAL A 141 -1.16 21.62 4.36
N TYR A 142 -1.67 20.99 5.39
CA TYR A 142 -1.89 21.56 6.71
C TYR A 142 -0.90 20.96 7.70
N VAL A 143 -0.04 21.81 8.26
CA VAL A 143 1.10 21.46 9.14
C VAL A 143 1.14 22.39 10.35
N PRO A 144 1.85 22.06 11.44
CA PRO A 144 2.15 23.06 12.46
C PRO A 144 3.05 24.17 11.91
N LYS A 145 3.15 25.31 12.60
CA LYS A 145 3.88 26.49 12.08
C LYS A 145 5.34 26.21 11.74
N CYS A 146 6.03 25.35 12.50
CA CYS A 146 7.40 24.94 12.21
C CYS A 146 7.56 24.32 10.80
N GLY A 147 6.47 23.78 10.24
CA GLY A 147 6.46 23.16 8.93
C GLY A 147 6.28 24.10 7.75
N TYR A 148 5.81 25.35 7.97
CA TYR A 148 5.43 26.27 6.88
C TYR A 148 6.56 26.46 5.85
N THR A 149 7.71 26.93 6.32
CA THR A 149 8.88 27.18 5.46
C THR A 149 9.41 25.90 4.83
N ILE A 150 9.37 24.78 5.56
CA ILE A 150 9.86 23.49 5.06
C ILE A 150 9.01 23.00 3.90
N VAL A 151 7.67 23.07 4.03
CA VAL A 151 6.73 22.71 2.95
C VAL A 151 6.93 23.63 1.76
N GLN A 152 6.90 24.95 1.97
CA GLN A 152 7.03 25.95 0.91
C GLN A 152 8.35 25.83 0.15
N ASN A 153 9.45 25.41 0.81
CA ASN A 153 10.74 25.18 0.14
C ASN A 153 10.84 23.81 -0.55
N SER A 154 10.07 22.81 -0.12
CA SER A 154 10.21 21.42 -0.59
C SER A 154 9.23 21.02 -1.69
N ILE A 155 8.09 21.69 -1.77
CA ILE A 155 7.00 21.46 -2.71
C ILE A 155 6.25 22.79 -2.94
N THR A 156 6.83 23.66 -3.75
CA THR A 156 6.29 24.99 -4.05
C THR A 156 4.96 24.95 -4.80
N GLU A 157 4.64 23.81 -5.44
CA GLU A 157 3.39 23.59 -6.17
C GLU A 157 2.19 23.36 -5.23
N ALA A 158 2.43 22.96 -3.97
CA ALA A 158 1.38 22.75 -2.99
C ALA A 158 1.12 24.01 -2.17
N MET A 159 -0.15 24.29 -1.90
CA MET A 159 -0.53 25.33 -0.94
C MET A 159 -0.19 24.86 0.47
N CYS A 160 0.18 25.78 1.37
CA CYS A 160 0.47 25.47 2.76
C CYS A 160 -0.43 26.29 3.68
N LEU A 161 -1.13 25.60 4.58
CA LEU A 161 -1.85 26.17 5.71
C LEU A 161 -1.15 25.73 7.00
N THR A 162 -1.28 26.54 8.05
CA THR A 162 -0.68 26.23 9.35
C THR A 162 -1.72 26.17 10.45
N ASP A 163 -1.49 25.26 11.38
CA ASP A 163 -2.14 25.31 12.69
C ASP A 163 -1.71 26.55 13.50
N SER A 164 -2.43 26.85 14.57
CA SER A 164 -2.03 27.84 15.57
C SER A 164 -0.79 27.39 16.35
N GLU A 165 -0.60 26.08 16.52
CA GLU A 165 0.50 25.51 17.29
C GLU A 165 1.82 25.43 16.49
N GLU A 166 2.94 25.56 17.22
CA GLU A 166 4.27 25.62 16.60
C GLU A 166 4.77 24.24 16.18
N GLU A 167 4.54 23.22 17.00
CA GLU A 167 5.24 21.93 16.91
C GLU A 167 4.32 20.74 16.61
N TYR A 168 3.01 20.87 16.76
CA TYR A 168 2.03 19.80 16.59
C TYR A 168 0.71 20.36 16.08
N LEU A 169 -0.22 19.51 15.65
CA LEU A 169 -1.56 19.93 15.24
C LEU A 169 -2.51 19.87 16.43
N ALA A 170 -3.19 20.97 16.75
CA ALA A 170 -4.22 21.01 17.79
C ALA A 170 -5.63 21.16 17.22
N THR A 171 -5.76 21.51 15.95
CA THR A 171 -7.04 21.81 15.32
C THR A 171 -7.18 21.11 13.97
N ILE A 172 -8.42 20.88 13.57
CA ILE A 172 -8.77 20.37 12.24
C ILE A 172 -9.19 21.57 11.39
N PRO A 173 -8.56 21.81 10.23
CA PRO A 173 -8.94 22.91 9.36
C PRO A 173 -10.29 22.63 8.66
N GLU A 174 -10.93 23.70 8.18
CA GLU A 174 -12.12 23.61 7.32
C GLU A 174 -11.83 22.70 6.10
N SER A 175 -12.63 21.63 5.94
CA SER A 175 -12.38 20.59 4.93
C SER A 175 -13.43 20.52 3.82
N SER A 176 -14.48 21.33 3.88
CA SER A 176 -15.64 21.30 2.97
C SER A 176 -15.29 21.57 1.50
N GLY A 177 -14.20 22.30 1.22
CA GLY A 177 -13.75 22.62 -0.14
C GLY A 177 -12.97 21.51 -0.86
N TYR A 178 -12.59 20.43 -0.17
CA TYR A 178 -11.69 19.41 -0.69
C TYR A 178 -12.45 18.16 -1.12
N GLN A 179 -11.99 17.50 -2.20
CA GLN A 179 -12.59 16.26 -2.68
C GLN A 179 -12.06 15.03 -1.95
N ALA A 180 -10.90 15.14 -1.31
CA ALA A 180 -10.34 14.11 -0.45
C ALA A 180 -9.46 14.72 0.65
N VAL A 181 -9.39 14.04 1.79
CA VAL A 181 -8.54 14.41 2.93
C VAL A 181 -7.66 13.21 3.29
N ALA A 182 -6.35 13.42 3.34
CA ALA A 182 -5.39 12.49 3.91
C ALA A 182 -4.90 13.03 5.25
N ILE A 183 -4.96 12.23 6.32
CA ILE A 183 -4.61 12.65 7.69
C ILE A 183 -3.73 11.60 8.37
N GLY A 184 -2.82 12.06 9.23
CA GLY A 184 -2.12 11.21 10.21
C GLY A 184 -0.61 11.04 10.00
N MET A 185 -0.08 11.23 8.79
CA MET A 185 1.36 11.09 8.54
C MET A 185 2.18 12.10 9.36
N GLY A 186 2.99 11.56 10.27
CA GLY A 186 3.86 12.36 11.14
C GLY A 186 3.14 13.28 12.12
N ILE A 187 1.84 13.07 12.38
CA ILE A 187 1.00 14.02 13.16
C ILE A 187 1.33 14.06 14.66
N GLY A 188 1.94 13.00 15.19
CA GLY A 188 2.25 12.87 16.62
C GLY A 188 1.11 12.24 17.44
N GLN A 189 1.24 12.28 18.76
CA GLN A 189 0.29 11.72 19.73
C GLN A 189 0.01 12.68 20.89
N HIS A 190 0.16 14.00 20.67
CA HIS A 190 -0.19 14.99 21.68
C HIS A 190 -1.69 14.89 22.00
N ASN A 191 -2.08 15.20 23.24
CA ASN A 191 -3.47 15.09 23.67
C ASN A 191 -4.40 15.96 22.83
N GLU A 192 -3.92 17.13 22.43
CA GLU A 192 -4.61 18.10 21.58
C GLU A 192 -4.74 17.62 20.12
N THR A 193 -3.82 16.78 19.67
CA THR A 193 -3.88 16.11 18.34
C THR A 193 -4.86 14.94 18.36
N GLY A 194 -4.97 14.25 19.49
CA GLY A 194 -5.89 13.14 19.68
C GLY A 194 -7.35 13.58 19.83
N TYR A 195 -8.27 12.68 19.50
CA TYR A 195 -9.68 12.89 19.83
C TYR A 195 -9.89 12.72 21.34
N ASN A 196 -9.99 13.82 22.07
CA ASN A 196 -10.35 13.80 23.49
C ASN A 196 -11.86 13.59 23.66
N SER A 197 -12.31 12.34 23.47
CA SER A 197 -13.57 11.92 24.09
C SER A 197 -13.30 11.61 25.56
N PRO A 198 -14.05 12.16 26.52
CA PRO A 198 -13.93 11.78 27.93
C PRO A 198 -14.17 10.28 28.20
N GLU A 199 -14.65 9.50 27.22
CA GLU A 199 -14.97 8.07 27.36
C GLU A 199 -13.88 7.08 26.86
N MET A 200 -12.78 7.55 26.26
CA MET A 200 -11.68 6.65 25.85
C MET A 200 -10.31 7.28 26.09
N PRO A 201 -9.66 7.05 27.25
CA PRO A 201 -8.27 7.44 27.43
C PRO A 201 -7.38 6.63 26.48
N TYR A 202 -6.60 7.34 25.65
CA TYR A 202 -5.56 6.75 24.82
C TYR A 202 -4.59 5.95 25.69
N LYS A 203 -4.33 4.68 25.32
CA LYS A 203 -3.18 3.94 25.88
C LYS A 203 -1.90 4.57 25.34
N GLN A 204 -1.15 5.24 26.22
CA GLN A 204 0.23 5.61 25.95
C GLN A 204 1.05 4.32 25.78
N SER A 205 1.73 4.19 24.65
CA SER A 205 2.73 3.15 24.36
C SER A 205 4.13 3.64 24.71
#